data_AF-A0A1G2HJ70-F1
#
_entry.id   AF-A0A1G2HJ70-F1
#
_cell.length_a   1.000
_cell.length_b   1.000
_cell.length_c   1.000
_cell.angle_alpha   90.00
_cell.angle_beta   90.00
_cell.angle_gamma   90.00
#
_symmetry.space_group_name_H-M   'P 1'
#
loop_
_entity.id
_entity.type
_entity.pdbx_description
1 polymer ?
#
loop_
_entity_poly.entity_id
_entity_poly.type
_entity_poly.pdbx_seq_one_letter_code
_entity_poly.pdbx_strand_id
1 'polypeptide(L)'
;MPRNTGISADDVRRVARQRVEASENGDGQKFNPFWAAINAAKKVTTRRPQDDQPEVWAEIEAAVGMLEEDEKRKAPWRLVIPVFNEEVHIAGLFALARACRMTAMAHAVAAIVKAKRAGGLTTAGLEQFGLVKTVVSDDGKRAWLQPHTGQEAISAAAKLMDEADLKEGARALRAYLNVASVNRATGIARREAAKANDGKGADEVSATETTDEGDADSNES
;
A
#
# COMPACT_ATOMS: atom_id res chain seq x y z
N MET A 1 11.29 31.34 -0.52
CA MET A 1 11.80 30.53 -1.65
C MET A 1 12.07 29.12 -1.15
N PRO A 2 11.40 28.07 -1.66
CA PRO A 2 11.68 26.71 -1.21
C PRO A 2 13.03 26.27 -1.80
N ARG A 3 13.92 25.77 -0.93
CA ARG A 3 15.21 25.19 -1.34
C ARG A 3 14.92 23.87 -2.04
N ASN A 4 15.10 23.86 -3.35
CA ASN A 4 15.03 22.69 -4.20
C ASN A 4 16.31 21.86 -3.98
N THR A 5 16.35 21.05 -2.93
CA THR A 5 17.38 20.00 -2.79
C THR A 5 16.96 18.83 -3.67
N GLY A 6 17.07 19.04 -4.99
CA GLY A 6 16.78 18.05 -6.01
C GLY A 6 17.83 16.95 -6.00
N ILE A 7 17.73 16.03 -5.04
CA ILE A 7 18.35 14.72 -5.16
C ILE A 7 17.42 13.91 -6.07
N SER A 8 17.87 13.55 -7.27
CA SER A 8 17.06 12.76 -8.20
C SER A 8 16.77 11.39 -7.59
N ALA A 9 15.61 10.80 -7.93
CA ALA A 9 15.33 9.40 -7.58
C ALA A 9 16.45 8.46 -8.09
N ASP A 10 17.10 8.83 -9.19
CA ASP A 10 18.26 8.11 -9.73
C ASP A 10 19.52 8.28 -8.87
N ASP A 11 19.69 9.43 -8.21
CA ASP A 11 20.79 9.64 -7.27
C ASP A 11 20.61 8.82 -6.01
N VAL A 12 19.38 8.71 -5.49
CA VAL A 12 19.07 7.86 -4.33
C VAL A 12 19.23 6.38 -4.67
N ARG A 13 18.77 5.95 -5.86
CA ARG A 13 19.01 4.58 -6.35
C ARG A 13 20.49 4.28 -6.54
N ARG A 14 21.26 5.25 -7.05
CA ARG A 14 22.72 5.15 -7.18
C ARG A 14 23.39 5.01 -5.81
N VAL A 15 23.00 5.82 -4.82
CA VAL A 15 23.54 5.72 -3.45
C VAL A 15 23.14 4.39 -2.80
N ALA A 16 21.92 3.91 -3.02
CA ALA A 16 21.48 2.61 -2.53
C ALA A 16 22.30 1.46 -3.17
N ARG A 17 22.54 1.51 -4.49
CA ARG A 17 23.41 0.55 -5.20
C ARG A 17 24.87 0.63 -4.74
N GLN A 18 25.42 1.84 -4.59
CA GLN A 18 26.78 2.03 -4.08
C GLN A 18 26.96 1.48 -2.66
N ARG A 19 25.93 1.55 -1.82
CA ARG A 19 25.94 0.93 -0.48
C ARG A 19 25.90 -0.61 -0.54
N VAL A 20 25.26 -1.18 -1.56
CA VAL A 20 25.27 -2.63 -1.81
C VAL A 20 26.67 -3.07 -2.27
N GLU A 21 27.23 -2.37 -3.25
CA GLU A 21 28.57 -2.65 -3.80
C GLU A 21 29.68 -2.45 -2.75
N ALA A 22 29.60 -1.41 -1.93
CA ALA A 22 30.52 -1.19 -0.82
C ALA A 22 30.43 -2.29 0.26
N SER A 23 29.26 -2.93 0.40
CA SER A 23 29.05 -4.02 1.34
C SER A 23 29.61 -5.36 0.86
N GLU A 24 29.84 -5.53 -0.44
CA GLU A 24 30.48 -6.74 -1.00
C GLU A 24 32.01 -6.72 -0.85
N ASN A 25 32.60 -5.53 -0.62
CA ASN A 25 34.06 -5.30 -0.59
C ASN A 25 34.71 -5.28 0.81
N GLY A 26 34.03 -5.77 1.84
CA GLY A 26 34.63 -6.04 3.16
C GLY A 26 34.17 -5.12 4.29
N ASP A 27 33.80 -5.75 5.42
CA ASP A 27 33.47 -5.21 6.75
C ASP A 27 32.16 -4.43 6.96
N GLY A 28 31.30 -4.30 5.93
CA GLY A 28 29.95 -3.73 6.07
C GLY A 28 28.86 -4.77 6.29
N GLN A 29 27.96 -4.54 7.25
CA GLN A 29 26.72 -5.30 7.42
C GLN A 29 25.97 -5.37 6.06
N LYS A 30 25.85 -6.58 5.47
CA LYS A 30 25.20 -6.80 4.16
C LYS A 30 23.93 -5.97 4.02
N PHE A 31 23.93 -5.00 3.11
CA PHE A 31 22.76 -4.17 2.83
C PHE A 31 21.59 -5.10 2.47
N ASN A 32 20.53 -5.06 3.29
CA ASN A 32 19.34 -5.86 3.06
C ASN A 32 18.20 -4.93 2.62
N PRO A 33 17.79 -4.96 1.34
CA PRO A 33 16.75 -4.05 0.81
C PRO A 33 15.41 -4.23 1.53
N PHE A 34 15.09 -5.44 1.99
CA PHE A 34 13.85 -5.74 2.70
C PHE A 34 13.76 -4.94 4.01
N TRP A 35 14.82 -4.98 4.81
CA TRP A 35 14.88 -4.22 6.06
C TRP A 35 15.11 -2.74 5.84
N ALA A 36 15.80 -2.35 4.77
CA ALA A 36 15.95 -0.94 4.40
C ALA A 36 14.57 -0.29 4.12
N ALA A 37 13.73 -0.93 3.30
CA ALA A 37 12.37 -0.45 3.01
C ALA A 37 11.51 -0.33 4.28
N ILE A 38 11.56 -1.34 5.15
CA ILE A 38 10.82 -1.33 6.43
C ILE A 38 11.30 -0.21 7.35
N ASN A 39 12.61 -0.07 7.51
CA ASN A 39 13.19 0.93 8.41
C ASN A 39 12.98 2.36 7.89
N ALA A 40 13.04 2.58 6.58
CA ALA A 40 12.70 3.86 5.96
C ALA A 40 11.22 4.20 6.21
N ALA A 41 10.31 3.24 6.00
CA ALA A 41 8.89 3.42 6.26
C ALA A 41 8.56 3.74 7.72
N LYS A 42 9.33 3.21 8.70
CA LYS A 42 9.19 3.58 10.12
C LYS A 42 9.49 5.06 10.41
N LYS A 43 10.30 5.73 9.58
CA LYS A 43 10.64 7.16 9.71
C LYS A 43 9.54 8.09 9.16
N VAL A 44 8.55 7.55 8.45
CA VAL A 44 7.47 8.35 7.87
C VAL A 44 6.48 8.75 8.95
N THR A 45 6.31 10.06 9.13
CA THR A 45 5.40 10.66 10.12
C THR A 45 4.28 11.47 9.47
N THR A 46 4.40 11.78 8.18
CA THR A 46 3.48 12.64 7.43
C THR A 46 2.55 11.85 6.53
N ARG A 47 1.38 12.42 6.19
CA ARG A 47 0.40 11.75 5.31
C ARG A 47 0.81 11.72 3.83
N ARG A 48 1.65 12.69 3.42
CA ARG A 48 2.14 12.84 2.04
C ARG A 48 3.67 12.85 2.06
N PRO A 49 4.31 11.70 2.35
CA PRO A 49 5.76 11.63 2.46
C PRO A 49 6.47 12.05 1.16
N GLN A 50 5.85 11.88 -0.01
CA GLN A 50 6.42 12.34 -1.27
C GLN A 50 6.59 13.87 -1.35
N ASP A 51 5.77 14.62 -0.61
CA ASP A 51 5.80 16.09 -0.58
C ASP A 51 6.57 16.58 0.67
N ASP A 52 6.29 15.97 1.83
CA ASP A 52 6.75 16.47 3.13
C ASP A 52 8.05 15.80 3.63
N GLN A 53 8.38 14.59 3.15
CA GLN A 53 9.57 13.82 3.52
C GLN A 53 10.19 13.13 2.28
N PRO A 54 10.52 13.87 1.20
CA PRO A 54 10.85 13.29 -0.10
C PRO A 54 12.08 12.37 -0.07
N GLU A 55 13.07 12.66 0.78
CA GLU A 55 14.25 11.80 0.95
C GLU A 55 13.89 10.42 1.52
N VAL A 56 12.99 10.37 2.51
CA VAL A 56 12.49 9.12 3.10
C VAL A 56 11.64 8.36 2.08
N TRP A 57 10.81 9.08 1.30
CA TRP A 57 10.03 8.48 0.24
C TRP A 57 10.92 7.84 -0.84
N ALA A 58 11.96 8.55 -1.29
CA ALA A 58 12.91 8.02 -2.27
C ALA A 58 13.70 6.82 -1.73
N GLU A 59 14.06 6.80 -0.43
CA GLU A 59 14.69 5.64 0.23
C GLU A 59 13.78 4.41 0.16
N ILE A 60 12.47 4.58 0.42
CA ILE A 60 11.47 3.50 0.31
C ILE A 60 11.39 3.01 -1.15
N GLU A 61 11.25 3.91 -2.13
CA GLU A 61 11.12 3.53 -3.54
C GLU A 61 12.37 2.82 -4.07
N ALA A 62 13.57 3.28 -3.70
CA ALA A 62 14.82 2.65 -4.07
C ALA A 62 14.94 1.25 -3.48
N ALA A 63 14.67 1.09 -2.17
CA ALA A 63 14.75 -0.19 -1.50
C ALA A 63 13.70 -1.18 -2.03
N VAL A 64 12.45 -0.75 -2.23
CA VAL A 64 11.37 -1.58 -2.79
C VAL A 64 11.66 -1.96 -4.25
N GLY A 65 12.31 -1.09 -5.02
CA GLY A 65 12.74 -1.37 -6.39
C GLY A 65 13.75 -2.51 -6.51
N MET A 66 14.40 -2.90 -5.40
CA MET A 66 15.36 -4.01 -5.32
C MET A 66 14.75 -5.31 -4.77
N LEU A 67 13.47 -5.31 -4.38
CA LEU A 67 12.80 -6.47 -3.83
C LEU A 67 12.20 -7.38 -4.90
N GLU A 68 12.18 -8.68 -4.60
CA GLU A 68 11.38 -9.64 -5.35
C GLU A 68 9.87 -9.44 -5.11
N GLU A 69 9.02 -9.95 -6.00
CA GLU A 69 7.57 -9.75 -5.88
C GLU A 69 6.96 -10.42 -4.63
N ASP A 70 7.52 -11.54 -4.19
CA ASP A 70 7.09 -12.19 -2.95
C ASP A 70 7.53 -11.39 -1.71
N GLU A 71 8.70 -10.76 -1.74
CA GLU A 71 9.19 -9.86 -0.70
C GLU A 71 8.35 -8.58 -0.63
N LYS A 72 8.00 -7.98 -1.77
CA LYS A 72 7.05 -6.85 -1.83
C LYS A 72 5.71 -7.21 -1.21
N ARG A 73 5.24 -8.44 -1.42
CA ARG A 73 4.00 -8.95 -0.79
C ARG A 73 4.11 -9.13 0.71
N LYS A 74 5.31 -9.33 1.26
CA LYS A 74 5.57 -9.56 2.69
C LYS A 74 5.93 -8.27 3.44
N ALA A 75 6.62 -7.34 2.80
CA ALA A 75 7.23 -6.18 3.45
C ALA A 75 6.23 -5.32 4.24
N PRO A 76 5.09 -4.86 3.67
CA PRO A 76 4.18 -4.01 4.43
C PRO A 76 3.46 -4.76 5.58
N TRP A 77 3.35 -6.09 5.53
CA TRP A 77 2.85 -6.86 6.69
C TRP A 77 3.76 -6.77 7.92
N ARG A 78 5.07 -6.51 7.74
CA ARG A 78 6.01 -6.31 8.85
C ARG A 78 5.75 -5.04 9.65
N LEU A 79 5.04 -4.06 9.08
CA LEU A 79 4.69 -2.82 9.77
C LEU A 79 3.36 -2.88 10.49
N VAL A 80 2.54 -3.90 10.25
CA VAL A 80 1.16 -3.91 10.76
C VAL A 80 1.12 -3.98 12.28
N ILE A 81 1.92 -4.86 12.90
CA ILE A 81 1.97 -4.97 14.37
C ILE A 81 2.54 -3.70 15.02
N PRO A 82 3.68 -3.14 14.57
CA PRO A 82 4.16 -1.85 15.07
C PRO A 82 3.11 -0.72 14.94
N VAL A 83 2.31 -0.72 13.88
CA VAL A 83 1.20 0.26 13.73
C VAL A 83 0.07 -0.01 14.73
N PHE A 84 -0.30 -1.26 14.98
CA PHE A 84 -1.30 -1.60 16.01
C PHE A 84 -0.85 -1.25 17.43
N ASN A 85 0.44 -1.41 17.70
CA ASN A 85 1.07 -1.05 18.97
C ASN A 85 1.38 0.45 19.09
N GLU A 86 1.09 1.23 18.04
CA GLU A 86 1.35 2.66 17.97
C GLU A 86 2.84 3.04 18.04
N GLU A 87 3.73 2.08 17.81
CA GLU A 87 5.18 2.28 17.70
C GLU A 87 5.57 3.01 16.41
N VAL A 88 4.73 2.90 15.38
CA VAL A 88 4.96 3.48 14.05
C VAL A 88 3.71 4.20 13.57
N HIS A 89 3.92 5.35 12.93
CA HIS A 89 2.83 6.11 12.35
C HIS A 89 2.20 5.38 11.16
N ILE A 90 0.87 5.36 11.09
CA ILE A 90 0.14 4.62 10.05
C ILE A 90 0.48 5.07 8.62
N ALA A 91 0.93 6.31 8.45
CA ALA A 91 1.36 6.79 7.15
C ALA A 91 2.59 6.04 6.60
N GLY A 92 3.46 5.50 7.46
CA GLY A 92 4.56 4.63 7.05
C GLY A 92 4.07 3.33 6.41
N LEU A 93 3.01 2.72 6.96
CA LEU A 93 2.35 1.57 6.33
C LEU A 93 1.77 1.94 4.96
N PHE A 94 1.11 3.10 4.84
CA PHE A 94 0.60 3.57 3.55
C PHE A 94 1.70 3.84 2.54
N ALA A 95 2.82 4.41 2.97
CA ALA A 95 3.97 4.68 2.11
C ALA A 95 4.53 3.36 1.55
N LEU A 96 4.87 2.42 2.42
CA LEU A 96 5.41 1.13 2.00
C LEU A 96 4.42 0.33 1.15
N ALA A 97 3.15 0.29 1.56
CA ALA A 97 2.12 -0.41 0.79
C ALA A 97 1.88 0.22 -0.58
N ARG A 98 2.01 1.54 -0.74
CA ARG A 98 1.94 2.19 -2.05
C ARG A 98 3.10 1.76 -2.93
N ALA A 99 4.34 1.83 -2.42
CA ALA A 99 5.53 1.38 -3.16
C ALA A 99 5.44 -0.10 -3.56
N CYS A 100 4.85 -0.95 -2.70
CA CYS A 100 4.63 -2.38 -2.97
C CYS A 100 3.32 -2.70 -3.70
N ARG A 101 2.51 -1.70 -4.11
CA ARG A 101 1.19 -1.89 -4.75
C ARG A 101 0.17 -2.71 -3.94
N MET A 102 0.26 -2.65 -2.61
CA MET A 102 -0.63 -3.31 -1.64
C MET A 102 -1.55 -2.32 -0.90
N THR A 103 -2.00 -1.26 -1.57
CA THR A 103 -2.80 -0.18 -0.98
C THR A 103 -4.09 -0.67 -0.32
N ALA A 104 -4.78 -1.66 -0.90
CA ALA A 104 -6.00 -2.24 -0.32
C ALA A 104 -5.77 -2.81 1.08
N MET A 105 -4.64 -3.50 1.29
CA MET A 105 -4.26 -4.03 2.60
C MET A 105 -4.04 -2.91 3.62
N ALA A 106 -3.31 -1.85 3.25
CA ALA A 106 -3.08 -0.72 4.15
C ALA A 106 -4.38 -0.01 4.56
N HIS A 107 -5.34 0.09 3.63
CA HIS A 107 -6.67 0.63 3.93
C HIS A 107 -7.46 -0.24 4.92
N ALA A 108 -7.41 -1.57 4.76
CA ALA A 108 -8.05 -2.50 5.68
C ALA A 108 -7.46 -2.36 7.09
N VAL A 109 -6.12 -2.43 7.21
CA VAL A 109 -5.43 -2.27 8.50
C VAL A 109 -5.75 -0.91 9.13
N ALA A 110 -5.81 0.16 8.34
CA ALA A 110 -6.19 1.48 8.83
C ALA A 110 -7.61 1.57 9.38
N ALA A 111 -8.55 0.85 8.77
CA ALA A 111 -9.90 0.75 9.29
C ALA A 111 -9.91 0.06 10.65
N ILE A 112 -9.16 -1.03 10.80
CA ILE A 112 -9.04 -1.78 12.07
C ILE A 112 -8.39 -0.91 13.15
N VAL A 113 -7.31 -0.18 12.84
CA VAL A 113 -6.64 0.72 13.79
C VAL A 113 -7.58 1.85 14.23
N LYS A 114 -8.36 2.42 13.30
CA LYS A 114 -9.37 3.43 13.65
C LYS A 114 -10.49 2.85 14.50
N ALA A 115 -10.97 1.65 14.19
CA ALA A 115 -11.98 0.97 14.98
C ALA A 115 -11.48 0.64 16.38
N LYS A 116 -10.22 0.20 16.51
CA LYS A 116 -9.54 -0.02 17.79
C LYS A 116 -9.58 1.25 18.65
N ARG A 117 -9.15 2.39 18.08
CA ARG A 117 -9.09 3.67 18.79
C ARG A 117 -10.48 4.21 19.13
N ALA A 118 -11.40 4.20 18.18
CA ALA A 118 -12.75 4.74 18.36
C ALA A 118 -13.60 3.88 19.31
N GLY A 119 -13.40 2.57 19.32
CA GLY A 119 -14.08 1.63 20.21
C GLY A 119 -13.37 1.42 21.56
N GLY A 120 -12.24 2.09 21.82
CA GLY A 120 -11.45 1.88 23.04
C GLY A 120 -10.96 0.43 23.21
N LEU A 121 -10.73 -0.28 22.12
CA LEU A 121 -10.46 -1.72 22.14
C LEU A 121 -9.00 -2.03 22.44
N THR A 122 -8.80 -3.06 23.25
CA THR A 122 -7.52 -3.76 23.35
C THR A 122 -7.31 -4.69 22.15
N THR A 123 -6.12 -5.26 22.01
CA THR A 123 -5.86 -6.32 21.03
C THR A 123 -6.73 -7.55 21.24
N ALA A 124 -7.04 -7.92 22.50
CA ALA A 124 -8.00 -8.97 22.81
C ALA A 124 -9.43 -8.63 22.34
N GLY A 125 -9.83 -7.36 22.46
CA GLY A 125 -11.10 -6.88 21.91
C GLY A 125 -11.16 -7.01 20.39
N LEU A 126 -10.07 -6.73 19.68
CA LEU A 126 -10.00 -6.95 18.22
C LEU A 126 -10.16 -8.42 17.84
N GLU A 127 -9.63 -9.35 18.64
CA GLU A 127 -9.77 -10.78 18.42
C GLU A 127 -11.21 -11.25 18.68
N GLN A 128 -11.87 -10.72 19.71
CA GLN A 128 -13.29 -10.99 19.99
C GLN A 128 -14.20 -10.60 18.81
N PHE A 129 -13.90 -9.50 18.11
CA PHE A 129 -14.64 -9.06 16.93
C PHE A 129 -14.16 -9.71 15.62
N GLY A 130 -13.19 -10.65 15.66
CA GLY A 130 -12.68 -11.34 14.48
C GLY A 130 -11.84 -10.46 13.53
N LEU A 131 -11.31 -9.34 14.03
CA LEU A 131 -10.48 -8.42 13.25
C LEU A 131 -9.01 -8.83 13.22
N VAL A 132 -8.57 -9.57 14.23
CA VAL A 132 -7.23 -10.14 14.32
C VAL A 132 -7.32 -11.57 14.86
N LYS A 133 -6.31 -12.37 14.56
CA LYS A 133 -6.07 -13.67 15.17
C LYS A 133 -4.66 -13.71 15.74
N THR A 134 -4.51 -14.26 16.93
CA THR A 134 -3.17 -14.60 17.45
C THR A 134 -2.67 -15.87 16.77
N VAL A 135 -1.55 -15.77 16.06
CA VAL A 135 -0.87 -16.89 15.43
C VAL A 135 0.39 -17.22 16.22
N VAL A 136 0.57 -18.49 16.53
CA VAL A 136 1.76 -19.01 17.20
C VAL A 136 2.52 -19.85 16.17
N SER A 137 3.85 -19.70 16.12
CA SER A 137 4.70 -20.55 15.29
C SER A 137 4.63 -22.01 15.73
N ASP A 138 4.90 -22.92 14.80
CA ASP A 138 4.87 -24.37 15.06
C ASP A 138 5.80 -24.80 16.21
N ASP A 139 6.91 -24.06 16.40
CA ASP A 139 7.87 -24.28 17.49
C ASP A 139 7.45 -23.64 18.83
N GLY A 140 6.33 -22.94 18.88
CA GLY A 140 5.80 -22.26 20.06
C GLY A 140 6.57 -21.01 20.51
N LYS A 141 7.66 -20.63 19.81
CA LYS A 141 8.59 -19.59 20.28
C LYS A 141 8.20 -18.18 19.85
N ARG A 142 7.29 -18.03 18.89
CA ARG A 142 6.89 -16.73 18.35
C ARG A 142 5.38 -16.67 18.27
N ALA A 143 4.80 -15.61 18.81
CA ALA A 143 3.41 -15.27 18.60
C ALA A 143 3.32 -13.92 17.89
N TRP A 144 2.37 -13.78 16.98
CA TRP A 144 2.11 -12.52 16.30
C TRP A 144 0.63 -12.34 16.00
N LEU A 145 0.18 -11.09 15.94
CA LEU A 145 -1.18 -10.76 15.55
C LEU A 145 -1.27 -10.72 14.02
N GLN A 146 -2.18 -11.52 13.48
CA GLN A 146 -2.52 -11.53 12.06
C GLN A 146 -3.87 -10.83 11.86
N PRO A 147 -3.95 -9.68 11.18
CA PRO A 147 -5.23 -9.01 10.95
C PRO A 147 -5.97 -9.61 9.77
N HIS A 148 -7.30 -9.66 9.89
CA HIS A 148 -8.20 -10.03 8.82
C HIS A 148 -8.51 -8.81 7.96
N THR A 149 -8.12 -8.86 6.68
CA THR A 149 -8.28 -7.75 5.72
C THR A 149 -9.38 -7.99 4.68
N GLY A 150 -10.07 -9.14 4.77
CA GLY A 150 -11.16 -9.51 3.88
C GLY A 150 -12.45 -8.71 4.16
N GLN A 151 -13.20 -8.43 3.10
CA GLN A 151 -14.45 -7.67 3.18
C GLN A 151 -15.47 -8.34 4.11
N GLU A 152 -15.59 -9.67 4.04
CA GLU A 152 -16.51 -10.47 4.86
C GLU A 152 -16.19 -10.34 6.35
N ALA A 153 -14.91 -10.52 6.72
CA ALA A 153 -14.46 -10.38 8.10
C ALA A 153 -14.71 -8.96 8.64
N ILE A 154 -14.41 -7.93 7.84
CA ILE A 154 -14.63 -6.53 8.24
C ILE A 154 -16.13 -6.22 8.39
N SER A 155 -16.98 -6.77 7.51
CA SER A 155 -18.44 -6.61 7.58
C SER A 155 -19.02 -7.29 8.82
N ALA A 156 -18.62 -8.54 9.09
CA ALA A 156 -19.04 -9.30 10.26
C ALA A 156 -18.63 -8.59 11.55
N ALA A 157 -17.38 -8.13 11.64
CA ALA A 157 -16.87 -7.38 12.78
C ALA A 157 -17.66 -6.07 13.00
N ALA A 158 -17.93 -5.32 11.93
CA ALA A 158 -18.70 -4.09 12.03
C ALA A 158 -20.12 -4.32 12.56
N LYS A 159 -20.75 -5.44 12.21
CA LYS A 159 -22.07 -5.82 12.75
C LYS A 159 -21.99 -6.14 14.24
N LEU A 160 -21.04 -6.99 14.64
CA LEU A 160 -20.84 -7.38 16.05
C LEU A 160 -20.51 -6.16 16.93
N MET A 161 -19.70 -5.21 16.42
CA MET A 161 -19.40 -3.98 17.13
C MET A 161 -20.64 -3.10 17.32
N ASP A 162 -21.53 -3.03 16.34
CA ASP A 162 -22.79 -2.27 16.42
C ASP A 162 -23.74 -2.89 17.45
N GLU A 163 -23.84 -4.23 17.48
CA GLU A 163 -24.61 -4.99 18.47
C GLU A 163 -24.08 -4.79 19.90
N ALA A 164 -22.77 -4.55 20.04
CA ALA A 164 -22.10 -4.21 21.30
C ALA A 164 -22.14 -2.71 21.64
N ASP A 165 -22.93 -1.90 20.93
CA ASP A 165 -23.05 -0.44 21.06
C ASP A 165 -21.74 0.34 20.78
N LEU A 166 -20.76 -0.27 20.11
CA LEU A 166 -19.50 0.36 19.68
C LEU A 166 -19.67 1.05 18.31
N LYS A 167 -20.66 1.95 18.23
CA LYS A 167 -21.12 2.59 16.98
C LYS A 167 -20.01 3.29 16.19
N GLU A 168 -19.12 4.01 16.86
CA GLU A 168 -18.03 4.74 16.19
C GLU A 168 -16.97 3.80 15.61
N GLY A 169 -16.68 2.68 16.30
CA GLY A 169 -15.80 1.65 15.77
C GLY A 169 -16.40 0.92 14.57
N ALA A 170 -17.69 0.57 14.64
CA ALA A 170 -18.43 0.00 13.52
C ALA A 170 -18.46 0.95 12.30
N ARG A 171 -18.68 2.25 12.52
CA ARG A 171 -18.62 3.28 11.48
C ARG A 171 -17.25 3.35 10.81
N ALA A 172 -16.16 3.26 11.59
CA ALA A 172 -14.80 3.27 11.05
C ALA A 172 -14.52 2.08 10.12
N LEU A 173 -15.02 0.88 10.46
CA LEU A 173 -14.93 -0.31 9.60
C LEU A 173 -15.77 -0.16 8.33
N ARG A 174 -17.01 0.33 8.45
CA ARG A 174 -17.91 0.56 7.30
C ARG A 174 -17.36 1.59 6.32
N ALA A 175 -16.59 2.58 6.79
CA ALA A 175 -15.91 3.53 5.91
C ALA A 175 -14.92 2.87 4.94
N TYR A 176 -14.30 1.75 5.32
CA TYR A 176 -13.47 0.94 4.41
C TYR A 176 -14.31 0.24 3.34
N LEU A 177 -15.47 -0.31 3.74
CA LEU A 177 -16.38 -1.06 2.87
C LEU A 177 -17.09 -0.18 1.84
N ASN A 178 -17.14 1.14 2.04
CA ASN A 178 -17.76 2.04 1.09
C ASN A 178 -17.01 1.98 -0.26
N VAL A 179 -17.74 1.72 -1.34
CA VAL A 179 -17.26 1.53 -2.72
C VAL A 179 -16.31 2.66 -3.18
N ALA A 180 -16.52 3.90 -2.73
CA ALA A 180 -15.61 5.01 -3.03
C ALA A 180 -14.24 4.93 -2.31
N SER A 181 -14.18 4.31 -1.14
CA SER A 181 -12.94 4.00 -0.42
C SER A 181 -12.17 2.87 -1.10
N VAL A 182 -12.88 1.79 -1.44
CA VAL A 182 -12.34 0.64 -2.19
C VAL A 182 -11.84 1.09 -3.57
N ASN A 183 -12.61 1.89 -4.32
CA ASN A 183 -12.23 2.42 -5.63
C ASN A 183 -11.10 3.44 -5.59
N ARG A 184 -10.83 4.11 -4.46
CA ARG A 184 -9.61 4.92 -4.28
C ARG A 184 -8.40 4.04 -3.99
N ALA A 185 -8.58 2.97 -3.20
CA ALA A 185 -7.54 1.99 -2.93
C ALA A 185 -7.14 1.19 -4.20
N THR A 186 -8.12 0.81 -5.03
CA THR A 186 -7.93 0.03 -6.27
C THR A 186 -7.76 0.91 -7.51
N GLY A 187 -8.28 2.13 -7.50
CA GLY A 187 -8.21 3.07 -8.63
C GLY A 187 -6.82 3.68 -8.85
N ILE A 188 -5.98 3.73 -7.81
CA ILE A 188 -4.53 3.99 -7.96
C ILE A 188 -3.88 2.81 -8.68
N ALA A 189 -4.17 1.58 -8.26
CA ALA A 189 -3.65 0.37 -8.92
C ALA A 189 -4.14 0.24 -10.39
N ARG A 190 -5.38 0.60 -10.71
CA ARG A 190 -5.87 0.63 -12.11
C ARG A 190 -5.18 1.68 -12.96
N ARG A 191 -4.90 2.88 -12.42
CA ARG A 191 -4.15 3.93 -13.15
C ARG A 191 -2.67 3.57 -13.31
N GLU A 192 -2.07 2.91 -12.32
CA GLU A 192 -0.69 2.41 -12.41
C GLU A 192 -0.56 1.20 -13.34
N ALA A 193 -1.58 0.33 -13.41
CA ALA A 193 -1.65 -0.75 -14.39
C ALA A 193 -1.90 -0.23 -15.81
N ALA A 194 -2.74 0.80 -15.99
CA ALA A 194 -2.95 1.45 -17.28
C ALA A 194 -1.67 2.10 -17.80
N LYS A 195 -0.93 2.83 -16.94
CA LYS A 195 0.39 3.39 -17.30
C LYS A 195 1.46 2.34 -17.61
N ALA A 196 1.33 1.12 -17.08
CA ALA A 196 2.21 0.01 -17.42
C ALA A 196 1.87 -0.64 -18.78
N ASN A 197 0.65 -0.44 -19.29
CA ASN A 197 0.21 -0.90 -20.62
C ASN A 197 0.40 0.15 -21.72
N ASP A 198 0.45 1.45 -21.39
CA ASP A 198 0.74 2.53 -22.37
C ASP A 198 2.17 2.48 -22.94
N GLY A 199 3.03 1.57 -22.46
CA GLY A 199 4.37 1.30 -23.00
C GLY A 199 4.42 0.18 -24.06
N LYS A 200 3.29 -0.45 -24.39
CA LYS A 200 3.20 -1.45 -25.46
C LYS A 200 2.09 -1.07 -26.43
N GLY A 201 2.44 -0.24 -27.40
CA GLY A 201 1.54 0.12 -28.50
C GLY A 201 1.97 1.32 -29.31
N ALA A 202 3.28 1.53 -29.50
CA ALA A 202 3.78 2.29 -30.63
C ALA A 202 4.20 1.27 -31.69
N ASP A 203 3.23 0.81 -32.50
CA ASP A 203 3.36 0.79 -33.95
C ASP A 203 2.08 0.27 -34.62
N GLU A 204 1.77 0.91 -35.74
CA GLU A 204 0.80 0.57 -36.77
C GLU A 204 -0.70 0.53 -36.38
N VAL A 205 -1.40 1.65 -36.59
CA VAL A 205 -2.41 1.65 -37.66
C VAL A 205 -2.35 3.00 -38.39
N SER A 206 -2.08 2.89 -39.69
CA SER A 206 -2.04 3.95 -40.69
C SER A 206 -3.31 4.81 -40.69
N ALA A 207 -3.10 6.05 -41.10
CA ALA A 207 -4.05 7.15 -41.18
C ALA A 207 -5.42 6.82 -41.78
N THR A 208 -6.39 7.48 -41.16
CA THR A 208 -7.72 7.88 -41.62
C THR A 208 -7.83 8.24 -43.11
N GLU A 209 -8.90 7.74 -43.75
CA GLU A 209 -9.69 8.55 -44.68
C GLU A 209 -11.15 8.04 -44.68
N THR A 210 -11.99 8.69 -43.87
CA THR A 210 -13.44 8.72 -44.07
C THR A 210 -13.74 10.07 -44.69
N THR A 211 -14.18 10.08 -45.94
CA THR A 211 -14.93 11.18 -46.52
C THR A 211 -16.36 10.74 -46.76
N ASP A 212 -17.22 11.65 -46.34
CA ASP A 212 -18.66 11.66 -46.26
C ASP A 212 -19.30 11.96 -47.64
N GLU A 213 -20.62 11.82 -47.65
CA GLU A 213 -21.62 12.34 -48.59
C GLU A 213 -21.99 11.52 -49.84
N GLY A 214 -23.31 11.29 -49.98
CA GLY A 214 -23.96 11.30 -51.29
C GLY A 214 -25.12 10.32 -51.46
N ASP A 215 -26.35 10.79 -51.18
CA ASP A 215 -27.60 10.25 -51.72
C ASP A 215 -27.52 9.94 -53.22
N ALA A 216 -28.07 8.78 -53.63
CA ALA A 216 -28.64 8.60 -54.95
C ALA A 216 -29.72 7.51 -54.92
N ASP A 217 -30.97 7.98 -54.94
CA ASP A 217 -32.14 7.34 -55.54
C ASP A 217 -31.76 6.47 -56.75
N SER A 218 -32.31 5.25 -56.85
CA SER A 218 -32.75 4.64 -58.12
C SER A 218 -33.57 3.37 -57.87
N ASN A 219 -34.80 3.48 -58.35
CA ASN A 219 -35.84 2.46 -58.55
C ASN A 219 -35.45 1.46 -59.68
N GLU A 220 -36.30 0.44 -59.88
CA GLU A 220 -36.26 -0.66 -60.88
C GLU A 220 -35.52 -1.94 -60.41
N SER A 221 -36.10 -3.14 -60.42
CA SER A 221 -37.30 -3.71 -61.09
C SER A 221 -38.00 -4.74 -60.20
#